data_AF-A0A315VQI4-F1
#
_entry.id   AF-A0A315VQI4-F1
#
_cell.length_a   1.000
_cell.length_b   1.000
_cell.length_c   1.000
_cell.angle_alpha   90.00
_cell.angle_beta   90.00
_cell.angle_gamma   90.00
#
_symmetry.space_group_name_H-M   'P 1'
#
loop_
_entity.id
_entity.type
_entity.pdbx_description
1 polymer ?
#
loop_
_entity_poly.entity_id
_entity_poly.type
_entity_poly.pdbx_seq_one_letter_code
_entity_poly.pdbx_strand_id
1 'polypeptide(L)'
;MFSSSDYNNLTLDMNTANSYLSVSDSRRSVTTRSEPQPYPDHPDRFTSWTQVLCRAGIAGRCYWEVEWAGSGGVSVGICYKNMSRIGGGSDCKLGHNSKSWSLDCVNTTCSFQHNKESIAIMTPCGSRIGVYLDFRAGTLTFYNVSDSMILLHKEKTTFTQPVYPVFWVGLGSTLKPTGTNFEAPQRSPSICTDRTHSSSFPMSVSSSHCVKIKSKRHQNPQQLDVQQDGGLGDDGFQSLLLEAFCLLIFLIAAKQVYVIIIIIAAI
;
A
#
# COMPACT_ATOMS: atom_id res chain seq x y z
N MET A 1 -22.43 8.38 1.56
CA MET A 1 -21.70 9.30 2.45
C MET A 1 -21.23 8.51 3.64
N PHE A 2 -19.94 8.51 3.95
CA PHE A 2 -19.37 7.87 5.14
C PHE A 2 -19.78 8.68 6.38
N SER A 3 -20.20 8.03 7.46
CA SER A 3 -20.43 8.71 8.73
C SER A 3 -19.09 8.96 9.42
N SER A 4 -18.94 10.04 10.17
CA SER A 4 -17.75 10.29 11.00
C SER A 4 -17.50 9.14 12.00
N SER A 5 -18.53 8.37 12.35
CA SER A 5 -18.42 7.18 13.21
C SER A 5 -17.76 5.98 12.53
N ASP A 6 -17.65 5.97 11.20
CA ASP A 6 -17.07 4.84 10.47
C ASP A 6 -15.54 4.96 10.40
N TYR A 7 -14.98 6.11 10.73
CA TYR A 7 -13.54 6.38 10.65
C TYR A 7 -12.78 5.72 11.81
N ASN A 8 -11.73 4.93 11.51
CA ASN A 8 -10.91 4.28 12.54
C ASN A 8 -9.43 4.59 12.39
N ASN A 9 -8.81 4.93 13.52
CA ASN A 9 -7.37 5.00 13.62
C ASN A 9 -6.79 3.60 13.83
N LEU A 10 -5.91 3.17 12.93
CA LEU A 10 -5.34 1.83 12.96
C LEU A 10 -4.15 1.76 13.92
N THR A 11 -4.11 0.70 14.73
CA THR A 11 -2.97 0.40 15.60
C THR A 11 -2.36 -0.93 15.21
N LEU A 12 -1.10 -0.91 14.80
CA LEU A 12 -0.33 -2.09 14.41
C LEU A 12 0.00 -2.98 15.61
N ASP A 13 -0.08 -4.29 15.40
CA ASP A 13 0.28 -5.30 16.38
C ASP A 13 1.70 -5.83 16.15
N MET A 14 2.63 -5.36 16.99
CA MET A 14 4.05 -5.74 16.95
C MET A 14 4.30 -7.23 17.24
N ASN A 15 3.33 -7.93 17.85
CA ASN A 15 3.43 -9.37 18.07
C ASN A 15 3.23 -10.16 16.78
N THR A 16 2.63 -9.52 15.76
CA THR A 16 2.39 -10.13 14.45
C THR A 16 3.43 -9.72 13.41
N ALA A 17 4.06 -8.56 13.58
CA ALA A 17 4.97 -7.97 12.60
C ALA A 17 6.15 -8.91 12.27
N ASN A 18 6.36 -9.20 10.99
CA ASN A 18 7.56 -9.93 10.57
C ASN A 18 8.83 -9.19 11.00
N SER A 19 9.90 -9.94 11.30
CA SER A 19 11.17 -9.37 11.79
C SER A 19 11.83 -8.41 10.79
N TYR A 20 11.61 -8.52 9.48
CA TYR A 20 12.18 -7.57 8.52
C TYR A 20 11.38 -6.27 8.39
N LEU A 21 10.23 -6.15 9.07
CA LEU A 21 9.50 -4.90 9.15
C LEU A 21 10.02 -4.08 10.32
N SER A 22 10.39 -2.83 10.05
CA SER A 22 10.69 -1.83 11.06
C SER A 22 9.50 -0.89 11.19
N VAL A 23 8.91 -0.85 12.39
CA VAL A 23 7.84 0.08 12.74
C VAL A 23 8.44 1.27 13.47
N SER A 24 8.12 2.49 13.05
CA SER A 24 8.64 3.70 13.72
C SER A 24 8.15 3.78 15.17
N ASP A 25 8.88 4.51 16.03
CA ASP A 25 8.57 4.62 17.47
C ASP A 25 7.14 5.12 17.74
N SER A 26 6.61 5.94 16.83
CA SER A 26 5.25 6.45 16.89
C SER A 26 4.18 5.46 16.40
N ARG A 27 4.58 4.29 15.89
CA ARG A 27 3.74 3.28 15.20
C ARG A 27 2.94 3.83 14.02
N ARG A 28 3.42 4.93 13.42
CA ARG A 28 2.76 5.63 12.31
C ARG A 28 3.26 5.18 10.94
N SER A 29 4.32 4.36 10.88
CA SER A 29 4.89 3.89 9.63
C SER A 29 5.52 2.52 9.77
N VAL A 30 5.49 1.77 8.69
CA VAL A 30 6.08 0.44 8.52
C VAL A 30 6.97 0.48 7.30
N THR A 31 8.23 0.06 7.43
CA THR A 31 9.20 0.02 6.34
C THR A 31 9.94 -1.30 6.37
N THR A 32 10.27 -1.84 5.21
CA THR A 32 11.07 -3.07 5.12
C THR A 32 12.56 -2.76 5.28
N ARG A 33 13.27 -3.59 6.04
CA ARG A 33 14.73 -3.54 6.25
C ARG A 33 15.39 -4.79 5.68
N SER A 34 16.68 -4.69 5.37
CA SER A 34 17.52 -5.83 4.99
C SER A 34 17.84 -6.72 6.18
N GLU A 35 17.89 -6.15 7.38
CA GLU A 35 18.24 -6.86 8.62
C GLU A 35 17.00 -7.10 9.49
N PRO A 36 16.92 -8.27 10.14
CA PRO A 36 15.84 -8.57 11.06
C PRO A 36 15.91 -7.67 12.29
N GLN A 37 14.77 -7.11 12.66
CA GLN A 37 14.58 -6.34 13.88
C GLN A 37 14.52 -7.29 15.09
N PRO A 38 15.02 -6.86 16.27
CA PRO A 38 15.13 -7.71 17.47
C PRO A 38 13.78 -7.88 18.18
N TYR A 39 12.77 -8.34 17.47
CA TYR A 39 11.45 -8.60 18.04
C TYR A 39 11.43 -9.97 18.73
N PRO A 40 10.83 -10.07 19.94
CA PRO A 40 10.73 -11.35 20.64
C PRO A 40 9.93 -12.38 19.82
N ASP A 41 10.26 -13.65 19.97
CA ASP A 41 9.47 -14.73 19.37
C ASP A 41 8.02 -14.69 19.86
N HIS A 42 7.08 -14.90 18.94
CA HIS A 42 5.66 -14.89 19.24
C HIS A 42 4.91 -15.81 18.26
N PRO A 43 3.96 -16.65 18.72
CA PRO A 43 3.23 -17.58 17.85
C PRO A 43 2.42 -16.88 16.75
N ASP A 44 1.97 -15.64 16.99
CA ASP A 44 1.23 -14.85 16.00
C ASP A 44 2.14 -14.11 14.99
N ARG A 45 3.48 -14.21 15.11
CA ARG A 45 4.43 -13.50 14.26
C ARG A 45 4.51 -14.12 12.88
N PHE A 46 4.41 -13.30 11.83
CA PHE A 46 4.71 -13.78 10.48
C PHE A 46 6.19 -14.10 10.33
N THR A 47 6.51 -15.32 9.90
CA THR A 47 7.92 -15.77 9.81
C THR A 47 8.54 -15.51 8.44
N SER A 48 7.75 -15.62 7.36
CA SER A 48 8.29 -15.63 5.98
C SER A 48 7.85 -14.46 5.12
N TRP A 49 6.66 -13.92 5.37
CA TRP A 49 6.12 -12.79 4.61
C TRP A 49 6.23 -11.52 5.44
N THR A 50 6.69 -10.42 4.84
CA THR A 50 6.83 -9.09 5.46
C THR A 50 5.46 -8.45 5.73
N GLN A 51 4.70 -9.07 6.64
CA GLN A 51 3.32 -8.75 6.97
C GLN A 51 3.16 -8.29 8.42
N VAL A 52 2.12 -7.50 8.67
CA VAL A 52 1.72 -7.05 10.01
C VAL A 52 0.19 -6.86 10.06
N LEU A 53 -0.43 -7.30 11.16
CA LEU A 53 -1.84 -7.05 11.44
C LEU A 53 -2.03 -5.78 12.27
N CYS A 54 -3.24 -5.21 12.20
CA CYS A 54 -3.74 -4.34 13.25
C CYS A 54 -4.27 -5.14 14.43
N ARG A 55 -4.21 -4.55 15.63
CA ARG A 55 -4.60 -5.19 16.89
C ARG A 55 -6.11 -5.44 17.00
N ALA A 56 -6.92 -4.48 16.55
CA ALA A 56 -8.36 -4.55 16.68
C ALA A 56 -8.99 -5.29 15.49
N GLY A 57 -9.84 -6.28 15.80
CA GLY A 57 -10.71 -6.92 14.82
C GLY A 57 -11.96 -6.06 14.58
N ILE A 58 -12.44 -6.05 13.34
CA ILE A 58 -13.59 -5.27 12.90
C ILE A 58 -14.75 -6.22 12.60
N ALA A 59 -15.90 -5.93 13.20
CA ALA A 59 -17.17 -6.64 12.98
C ALA A 59 -18.34 -5.69 12.65
N GLY A 60 -18.02 -4.46 12.25
CA GLY A 60 -18.98 -3.40 11.94
C GLY A 60 -18.66 -2.69 10.63
N ARG A 61 -19.11 -1.44 10.51
CA ARG A 61 -18.69 -0.54 9.43
C ARG A 61 -17.41 0.17 9.83
N CYS A 62 -16.48 0.24 8.90
CA CYS A 62 -15.18 0.85 9.15
C CYS A 62 -14.60 1.38 7.83
N TYR A 63 -14.01 2.56 7.92
CA TYR A 63 -13.22 3.18 6.88
C TYR A 63 -11.85 3.51 7.44
N TRP A 64 -10.81 3.21 6.68
CA TRP A 64 -9.45 3.62 6.97
C TRP A 64 -8.69 3.91 5.68
N GLU A 65 -7.63 4.69 5.81
CA GLU A 65 -6.74 5.03 4.71
C GLU A 65 -5.32 4.62 5.06
N VAL A 66 -4.56 4.29 4.02
CA VAL A 66 -3.11 4.08 4.12
C VAL A 66 -2.43 4.82 2.99
N GLU A 67 -1.33 5.49 3.32
CA GLU A 67 -0.38 6.02 2.34
C GLU A 67 0.80 5.08 2.19
N TRP A 68 1.34 4.96 0.98
CA TRP A 68 2.51 4.14 0.73
C TRP A 68 3.42 4.77 -0.33
N ALA A 69 4.68 4.38 -0.31
CA ALA A 69 5.69 4.81 -1.25
C ALA A 69 6.75 3.71 -1.47
N GLY A 70 7.58 3.87 -2.51
CA GLY A 70 8.68 2.96 -2.85
C GLY A 70 8.33 2.00 -4.00
N SER A 71 9.34 1.31 -4.51
CA SER A 71 9.24 0.48 -5.73
C SER A 71 8.82 -0.97 -5.48
N GLY A 72 8.95 -1.47 -4.25
CA GLY A 72 8.60 -2.85 -3.90
C GLY A 72 7.09 -3.11 -3.78
N GLY A 73 6.30 -2.05 -3.69
CA GLY A 73 4.85 -2.11 -3.54
C GLY A 73 4.38 -2.47 -2.12
N VAL A 74 3.06 -2.55 -1.98
CA VAL A 74 2.38 -2.93 -0.74
C VAL A 74 1.15 -3.77 -1.06
N SER A 75 0.70 -4.58 -0.11
CA SER A 75 -0.64 -5.16 -0.13
C SER A 75 -1.43 -4.61 1.04
N VAL A 76 -2.65 -4.15 0.76
CA VAL A 76 -3.57 -3.58 1.74
C VAL A 76 -4.79 -4.48 1.79
N GLY A 77 -5.12 -5.02 2.96
CA GLY A 77 -6.19 -6.01 3.02
C GLY A 77 -6.77 -6.24 4.39
N ILE A 78 -7.58 -7.29 4.45
CA ILE A 78 -8.16 -7.82 5.68
C ILE A 78 -7.96 -9.34 5.72
N CYS A 79 -7.84 -9.90 6.91
CA CYS A 79 -7.77 -11.34 7.10
C CYS A 79 -8.53 -11.80 8.36
N TYR A 80 -8.89 -13.07 8.39
CA TYR A 80 -9.32 -13.73 9.61
C TYR A 80 -8.15 -13.95 10.56
N LYS A 81 -8.44 -13.94 11.87
CA LYS A 81 -7.44 -14.16 12.92
C LYS A 81 -6.67 -15.48 12.74
N ASN A 82 -7.32 -16.51 12.21
CA ASN A 82 -6.79 -17.85 12.00
C ASN A 82 -6.13 -18.07 10.62
N MET A 83 -5.80 -17.00 9.88
CA MET A 83 -4.89 -17.08 8.75
C MET A 83 -3.50 -17.51 9.25
N SER A 84 -2.80 -18.38 8.52
CA SER A 84 -1.53 -18.91 8.99
C SER A 84 -0.47 -17.81 9.10
N ARG A 85 0.49 -18.00 10.02
CA ARG A 85 1.58 -17.05 10.28
C ARG A 85 2.96 -17.64 9.93
N ILE A 86 3.06 -18.97 9.89
CA ILE A 86 4.32 -19.70 9.84
C ILE A 86 4.51 -20.33 8.45
N GLY A 87 5.65 -20.03 7.83
CA GLY A 87 6.08 -20.61 6.56
C GLY A 87 5.82 -19.74 5.32
N GLY A 88 6.49 -20.08 4.22
CA GLY A 88 6.46 -19.34 2.95
C GLY A 88 5.35 -19.76 1.98
N GLY A 89 4.42 -20.61 2.41
CA GLY A 89 3.32 -21.09 1.56
C GLY A 89 2.21 -20.07 1.35
N SER A 90 1.26 -20.41 0.49
CA SER A 90 0.08 -19.59 0.17
C SER A 90 -0.82 -19.32 1.38
N ASP A 91 -0.85 -20.24 2.33
CA ASP A 91 -1.72 -20.16 3.50
C ASP A 91 -1.34 -19.02 4.47
N CYS A 92 -0.11 -18.53 4.35
CA CYS A 92 0.43 -17.40 5.12
C CYS A 92 0.45 -16.09 4.32
N LYS A 93 0.41 -16.19 2.98
CA LYS A 93 0.50 -15.03 2.10
C LYS A 93 -0.86 -14.36 1.98
N LEU A 94 -0.90 -13.07 2.31
CA LEU A 94 -2.09 -12.22 2.17
C LEU A 94 -2.67 -12.31 0.74
N GLY A 95 -3.98 -12.54 0.63
CA GLY A 95 -4.72 -12.66 -0.64
C GLY A 95 -4.63 -14.03 -1.31
N HIS A 96 -3.68 -14.88 -0.93
CA HIS A 96 -3.44 -16.18 -1.57
C HIS A 96 -4.12 -17.36 -0.86
N ASN A 97 -5.12 -17.09 -0.03
CA ASN A 97 -5.89 -18.09 0.71
C ASN A 97 -7.34 -17.63 0.89
N SER A 98 -8.22 -18.55 1.29
CA SER A 98 -9.64 -18.29 1.50
C SER A 98 -9.97 -17.46 2.75
N LYS A 99 -8.96 -17.10 3.55
CA LYS A 99 -9.10 -16.38 4.83
C LYS A 99 -8.66 -14.92 4.74
N SER A 100 -8.33 -14.43 3.55
CA SER A 100 -7.82 -13.09 3.36
C SER A 100 -8.17 -12.51 2.00
N TRP A 101 -8.27 -11.18 1.96
CA TRP A 101 -8.58 -10.37 0.79
C TRP A 101 -7.62 -9.19 0.77
N SER A 102 -6.99 -8.90 -0.38
CA SER A 102 -6.10 -7.75 -0.50
C SER A 102 -6.20 -7.05 -1.83
N LEU A 103 -5.81 -5.78 -1.81
CA LEU A 103 -5.41 -5.04 -2.98
C LEU A 103 -3.89 -4.91 -2.94
N ASP A 104 -3.24 -5.49 -3.93
CA ASP A 104 -1.80 -5.37 -4.14
C ASP A 104 -1.54 -4.16 -5.03
N CYS A 105 -0.64 -3.28 -4.62
CA CYS A 105 -0.31 -2.02 -5.29
C CYS A 105 1.19 -1.98 -5.58
N VAL A 106 1.56 -1.77 -6.84
CA VAL A 106 2.96 -1.59 -7.27
C VAL A 106 3.00 -0.50 -8.33
N ASN A 107 3.83 0.53 -8.12
CA ASN A 107 3.82 1.74 -8.95
C ASN A 107 2.40 2.33 -9.11
N THR A 108 1.86 2.32 -10.33
CA THR A 108 0.52 2.83 -10.67
C THR A 108 -0.49 1.71 -10.95
N THR A 109 -0.12 0.44 -10.75
CA THR A 109 -0.98 -0.71 -11.01
C THR A 109 -1.49 -1.31 -9.70
N CYS A 110 -2.70 -1.88 -9.76
CA CYS A 110 -3.20 -2.72 -8.69
C CYS A 110 -3.81 -4.03 -9.20
N SER A 111 -3.83 -5.01 -8.31
CA SER A 111 -4.62 -6.23 -8.47
C SER A 111 -5.32 -6.57 -7.17
N PHE A 112 -6.60 -6.92 -7.25
CA PHE A 112 -7.28 -7.55 -6.13
C PHE A 112 -6.91 -9.04 -6.07
N GLN A 113 -6.66 -9.55 -4.86
CA GLN A 113 -6.27 -10.93 -4.59
C GLN A 113 -7.19 -11.56 -3.54
N HIS A 114 -7.71 -12.75 -3.84
CA HIS A 114 -8.41 -13.60 -2.89
C HIS A 114 -8.31 -15.07 -3.32
N ASN A 115 -8.02 -15.98 -2.39
CA ASN A 115 -8.02 -17.42 -2.65
C ASN A 115 -7.18 -17.84 -3.88
N LYS A 116 -6.04 -17.17 -4.12
CA LYS A 116 -5.15 -17.36 -5.28
C LYS A 116 -5.71 -16.89 -6.62
N GLU A 117 -6.90 -16.29 -6.62
CA GLU A 117 -7.45 -15.59 -7.76
C GLU A 117 -7.00 -14.13 -7.74
N SER A 118 -6.70 -13.62 -8.93
CA SER A 118 -6.14 -12.28 -9.14
C SER A 118 -7.01 -11.55 -10.16
N ILE A 119 -7.47 -10.35 -9.81
CA ILE A 119 -8.23 -9.47 -10.70
C ILE A 119 -7.41 -8.20 -10.91
N ALA A 120 -6.94 -7.96 -12.12
CA ALA A 120 -6.22 -6.74 -12.47
C ALA A 120 -7.17 -5.53 -12.45
N ILE A 121 -6.75 -4.45 -11.79
CA ILE A 121 -7.51 -3.20 -11.74
C ILE A 121 -7.05 -2.31 -12.88
N MET A 122 -7.98 -1.98 -13.79
CA MET A 122 -7.68 -1.15 -14.96
C MET A 122 -7.49 0.33 -14.62
N THR A 123 -8.07 0.77 -13.49
CA THR A 123 -7.92 2.13 -13.00
C THR A 123 -6.54 2.33 -12.38
N PRO A 124 -5.81 3.41 -12.73
CA PRO A 124 -4.54 3.72 -12.12
C PRO A 124 -4.66 3.89 -10.60
N CYS A 125 -3.73 3.27 -9.89
CA CYS A 125 -3.60 3.39 -8.46
C CYS A 125 -2.68 4.55 -8.07
N GLY A 126 -3.07 5.24 -7.00
CA GLY A 126 -2.26 6.25 -6.35
C GLY A 126 -1.52 5.70 -5.14
N SER A 127 -0.80 6.60 -4.47
CA SER A 127 -0.06 6.32 -3.24
C SER A 127 -0.95 6.23 -2.00
N ARG A 128 -2.24 6.59 -2.07
CA ARG A 128 -3.17 6.51 -0.95
C ARG A 128 -4.35 5.62 -1.27
N ILE A 129 -4.53 4.58 -0.46
CA ILE A 129 -5.58 3.58 -0.61
C ILE A 129 -6.57 3.73 0.55
N GLY A 130 -7.82 3.97 0.21
CA GLY A 130 -8.94 3.94 1.13
C GLY A 130 -9.59 2.55 1.13
N VAL A 131 -9.93 2.04 2.32
CA VAL A 131 -10.63 0.77 2.47
C VAL A 131 -11.89 0.99 3.27
N TYR A 132 -13.01 0.60 2.69
CA TYR A 132 -14.30 0.58 3.37
C TYR A 132 -14.76 -0.86 3.57
N LEU A 133 -15.09 -1.20 4.81
CA LEU A 133 -15.66 -2.47 5.20
C LEU A 133 -17.07 -2.23 5.75
N ASP A 134 -18.04 -2.97 5.24
CA ASP A 134 -19.32 -3.19 5.89
C ASP A 134 -19.45 -4.67 6.21
N PHE A 135 -19.14 -5.02 7.46
CA PHE A 135 -19.13 -6.40 7.91
C PHE A 135 -20.51 -7.07 7.78
N ARG A 136 -21.58 -6.36 8.17
CA ARG A 136 -22.94 -6.92 8.18
C ARG A 136 -23.51 -7.03 6.78
N ALA A 137 -23.24 -6.06 5.92
CA ALA A 137 -23.66 -6.10 4.52
C ALA A 137 -22.73 -6.96 3.64
N GLY A 138 -21.64 -7.50 4.19
CA GLY A 138 -20.73 -8.37 3.46
C GLY A 138 -20.00 -7.66 2.31
N THR A 139 -19.61 -6.41 2.52
CA THR A 139 -19.00 -5.58 1.46
C THR A 139 -17.61 -5.12 1.88
N LEU A 140 -16.62 -5.32 1.01
CA LEU A 140 -15.28 -4.76 1.12
C LEU A 140 -14.99 -3.95 -0.14
N THR A 141 -14.60 -2.68 0.03
CA THR A 141 -14.41 -1.76 -1.09
C THR A 141 -13.08 -1.06 -0.96
N PHE A 142 -12.35 -0.98 -2.06
CA PHE A 142 -11.06 -0.31 -2.17
C PHE A 142 -11.18 0.92 -3.05
N TYR A 143 -10.52 1.99 -2.65
CA TYR A 143 -10.51 3.27 -3.34
C TYR A 143 -9.09 3.77 -3.53
N ASN A 144 -8.85 4.43 -4.65
CA ASN A 144 -7.75 5.36 -4.81
C ASN A 144 -8.21 6.71 -4.25
N VAL A 145 -7.45 7.28 -3.32
CA VAL A 145 -7.79 8.53 -2.63
C VAL A 145 -6.79 9.60 -3.02
N SER A 146 -7.27 10.65 -3.69
CA SER A 146 -6.50 11.86 -3.98
C SER A 146 -7.37 13.08 -3.63
N ASP A 147 -7.57 14.02 -4.57
CA ASP A 147 -8.57 15.07 -4.45
C ASP A 147 -10.01 14.51 -4.54
N SER A 148 -10.14 13.29 -5.07
CA SER A 148 -11.40 12.55 -5.14
C SER A 148 -11.20 11.08 -4.76
N MET A 149 -12.27 10.40 -4.37
CA MET A 149 -12.27 8.96 -4.11
C MET A 149 -12.74 8.21 -5.35
N ILE A 150 -11.83 7.45 -5.96
CA ILE A 150 -12.10 6.64 -7.15
C ILE A 150 -12.21 5.18 -6.72
N LEU A 151 -13.31 4.52 -7.07
CA LEU A 151 -13.50 3.09 -6.81
C LEU A 151 -12.47 2.27 -7.60
N LEU A 152 -11.73 1.41 -6.90
CA LEU A 152 -10.80 0.46 -7.52
C LEU A 152 -11.42 -0.93 -7.62
N HIS A 153 -11.94 -1.45 -6.51
CA HIS A 153 -12.56 -2.77 -6.45
C HIS A 153 -13.65 -2.82 -5.40
N LYS A 154 -14.68 -3.63 -5.64
CA LYS A 154 -15.71 -3.95 -4.66
C LYS A 154 -15.94 -5.44 -4.63
N GLU A 155 -15.64 -6.03 -3.47
CA GLU A 155 -15.88 -7.42 -3.18
C GLU A 155 -17.18 -7.59 -2.38
N LYS A 156 -17.96 -8.62 -2.72
CA LYS A 156 -19.12 -9.05 -1.95
C LYS A 156 -18.85 -10.45 -1.40
N THR A 157 -18.90 -10.58 -0.08
CA THR A 157 -18.62 -11.84 0.61
C THR A 157 -19.40 -11.93 1.92
N THR A 158 -19.50 -13.12 2.50
CA THR A 158 -20.12 -13.31 3.82
C THR A 158 -19.01 -13.50 4.85
N PHE A 159 -18.80 -12.50 5.70
CA PHE A 159 -17.83 -12.60 6.78
C PHE A 159 -18.38 -13.46 7.92
N THR A 160 -17.63 -14.48 8.32
CA THR A 160 -18.06 -15.46 9.35
C THR A 160 -17.53 -15.13 10.74
N GLN A 161 -16.50 -14.29 10.82
CA GLN A 161 -15.85 -13.88 12.06
C GLN A 161 -15.20 -12.50 11.89
N PRO A 162 -14.88 -11.78 12.97
CA PRO A 162 -14.20 -10.49 12.88
C PRO A 162 -12.94 -10.56 12.01
N VAL A 163 -12.75 -9.51 11.21
CA VAL A 163 -11.63 -9.38 10.26
C VAL A 163 -10.64 -8.34 10.75
N TYR A 164 -9.37 -8.56 10.46
CA TYR A 164 -8.27 -7.72 10.94
C TYR A 164 -7.61 -7.05 9.74
N PRO A 165 -7.48 -5.72 9.73
CA PRO A 165 -6.64 -5.04 8.74
C PRO A 165 -5.22 -5.61 8.78
N VAL A 166 -4.66 -5.86 7.61
CA VAL A 166 -3.36 -6.49 7.44
C VAL A 166 -2.65 -5.86 6.25
N PHE A 167 -1.34 -5.72 6.40
CA PHE A 167 -0.48 -5.09 5.42
C PHE A 167 0.69 -5.99 5.09
N TRP A 168 1.04 -6.07 3.81
CA TRP A 168 2.33 -6.54 3.35
C TRP A 168 3.12 -5.34 2.81
N VAL A 169 4.41 -5.25 3.12
CA VAL A 169 5.28 -4.17 2.64
C VAL A 169 6.46 -4.78 1.89
N GLY A 170 6.61 -4.39 0.63
CA GLY A 170 7.70 -4.84 -0.24
C GLY A 170 9.05 -4.23 0.14
N LEU A 171 10.12 -4.78 -0.41
CA LEU A 171 11.47 -4.27 -0.19
C LEU A 171 11.60 -2.83 -0.73
N GLY A 172 12.20 -1.94 0.06
CA GLY A 172 12.34 -0.52 -0.31
C GLY A 172 11.02 0.28 -0.28
N SER A 173 9.94 -0.32 0.23
CA SER A 173 8.65 0.36 0.39
C SER A 173 8.37 0.74 1.84
N THR A 174 7.50 1.75 1.98
CA THR A 174 7.00 2.23 3.28
C THR A 174 5.49 2.38 3.21
N LEU A 175 4.80 2.00 4.29
CA LEU A 175 3.36 2.15 4.46
C LEU A 175 3.07 2.94 5.75
N LYS A 176 2.10 3.85 5.69
CA LYS A 176 1.67 4.72 6.79
C LYS A 176 0.15 4.67 6.90
N PRO A 177 -0.42 4.06 7.95
CA PRO A 177 -1.84 4.22 8.24
C PRO A 177 -2.11 5.71 8.54
N THR A 178 -2.98 6.33 7.76
CA THR A 178 -3.30 7.75 7.96
C THR A 178 -4.46 7.86 8.94
N GLY A 179 -4.24 8.65 9.99
CA GLY A 179 -5.26 9.26 10.84
C GLY A 179 -5.71 10.58 10.20
N THR A 180 -6.87 10.65 9.57
CA THR A 180 -7.44 11.90 9.06
C THR A 180 -8.46 12.42 10.07
N ASN A 181 -8.17 13.59 10.64
CA ASN A 181 -9.23 14.42 11.20
C ASN A 181 -10.13 14.80 10.03
N PHE A 182 -11.28 14.15 9.91
CA PHE A 182 -12.25 14.47 8.88
C PHE A 182 -12.92 15.79 9.25
N GLU A 183 -12.35 16.91 8.81
CA GLU A 183 -13.12 18.15 8.73
C GLU A 183 -13.96 18.05 7.45
N ALA A 184 -15.17 17.54 7.61
CA ALA A 184 -16.12 17.37 6.52
C ALA A 184 -16.24 18.70 5.75
N PRO A 185 -16.27 18.69 4.40
CA PRO A 185 -16.55 19.91 3.64
C PRO A 185 -17.96 20.37 4.02
N GLN A 186 -18.05 21.42 4.83
CA GLN A 186 -19.28 22.13 5.08
C GLN A 186 -19.65 22.81 3.76
N ARG A 187 -20.44 22.14 2.91
CA ARG A 187 -21.27 22.87 1.95
C ARG A 187 -22.33 23.60 2.76
N SER A 188 -22.00 24.82 3.18
CA SER A 188 -23.02 25.80 3.55
C SER A 188 -23.99 25.93 2.38
N PRO A 189 -25.31 25.85 2.59
CA PRO A 189 -26.27 26.19 1.55
C PRO A 189 -26.14 27.69 1.30
N SER A 190 -25.47 28.07 0.22
CA SER A 190 -25.57 29.42 -0.30
C SER A 190 -27.00 29.62 -0.75
N ILE A 191 -27.74 30.35 0.08
CA ILE A 191 -29.03 30.94 -0.24
C ILE A 191 -28.85 31.72 -1.55
N CYS A 192 -29.56 31.29 -2.60
CA CYS A 192 -29.72 32.07 -3.79
C CYS A 192 -30.53 33.32 -3.44
N THR A 193 -29.89 34.49 -3.42
CA THR A 193 -30.60 35.75 -3.67
C THR A 193 -30.23 36.20 -5.07
N ASP A 194 -31.19 36.04 -5.96
CA ASP A 194 -31.21 36.61 -7.29
C ASP A 194 -31.24 38.15 -7.17
N ARG A 195 -30.32 38.83 -7.86
CA ARG A 195 -30.48 40.22 -8.28
C ARG A 195 -29.61 40.49 -9.50
N THR A 196 -30.32 40.49 -10.62
CA THR A 196 -30.02 41.18 -11.87
C THR A 196 -29.27 42.50 -11.67
N HIS A 197 -28.17 42.70 -12.42
CA HIS A 197 -28.06 43.84 -13.33
C HIS A 197 -26.89 43.69 -14.32
N SER A 198 -27.18 44.12 -15.54
CA SER A 198 -26.29 44.24 -16.69
C SER A 198 -25.13 45.21 -16.45
N SER A 199 -23.98 44.97 -17.10
CA SER A 199 -23.50 45.78 -18.25
C SER A 199 -21.97 45.72 -18.41
N SER A 200 -21.57 45.49 -19.67
CA SER A 200 -20.41 46.06 -20.41
C SER A 200 -18.96 45.89 -19.93
N PHE A 201 -18.17 45.28 -20.84
CA PHE A 201 -16.72 45.38 -21.03
C PHE A 201 -16.21 46.83 -21.15
N PRO A 202 -14.90 47.10 -20.90
CA PRO A 202 -13.89 47.05 -21.98
C PRO A 202 -12.52 46.43 -21.60
N MET A 203 -11.76 46.09 -22.65
CA MET A 203 -10.37 45.62 -22.63
C MET A 203 -9.36 46.63 -22.08
N SER A 204 -8.27 46.16 -21.46
CA SER A 204 -6.92 46.58 -21.84
C SER A 204 -5.83 45.63 -21.29
N VAL A 205 -4.68 45.73 -21.95
CA VAL A 205 -3.50 44.87 -22.03
C VAL A 205 -2.49 45.19 -20.90
N SER A 206 -1.69 44.22 -20.43
CA SER A 206 -0.21 44.32 -20.41
C SER A 206 0.54 43.21 -19.62
N SER A 207 1.58 42.73 -20.31
CA SER A 207 2.89 42.22 -19.84
C SER A 207 3.01 40.84 -19.17
N SER A 208 3.40 39.88 -20.00
CA SER A 208 4.04 38.62 -19.63
C SER A 208 5.54 38.85 -19.37
N HIS A 209 6.02 38.56 -18.16
CA HIS A 209 7.46 38.44 -17.88
C HIS A 209 7.89 36.98 -18.07
N CYS A 210 8.77 36.75 -19.05
CA CYS A 210 9.41 35.47 -19.33
C CYS A 210 10.80 35.45 -18.69
N VAL A 211 11.02 34.59 -17.70
CA VAL A 211 12.34 34.39 -17.07
C VAL A 211 13.05 33.23 -17.76
N LYS A 212 14.11 33.56 -18.51
CA LYS A 212 15.10 32.60 -19.04
C LYS A 212 16.00 32.11 -17.91
N ILE A 213 16.00 30.80 -17.64
CA ILE A 213 17.07 30.17 -16.84
C ILE A 213 18.16 29.67 -17.80
N LYS A 214 19.36 30.24 -17.65
CA LYS A 214 20.57 29.86 -18.39
C LYS A 214 21.20 28.61 -17.77
N SER A 215 21.59 27.70 -18.67
CA SER A 215 22.52 26.59 -18.45
C SER A 215 23.84 27.06 -17.83
N LYS A 216 24.30 26.35 -16.80
CA LYS A 216 25.69 26.32 -16.34
C LYS A 216 26.15 24.86 -16.28
N ARG A 217 27.10 24.53 -17.16
CA ARG A 217 28.06 23.44 -16.97
C ARG A 217 29.10 23.90 -15.95
N HIS A 218 29.51 23.03 -15.02
CA HIS A 218 30.92 22.80 -14.70
C HIS A 218 31.14 21.51 -13.90
N GLN A 219 32.00 20.68 -14.48
CA GLN A 219 32.98 19.68 -14.00
C GLN A 219 32.96 19.11 -12.55
N ASN A 220 32.96 17.77 -12.54
CA ASN A 220 33.84 16.78 -11.88
C ASN A 220 34.05 16.80 -10.34
N PRO A 221 33.94 15.63 -9.70
CA PRO A 221 34.81 15.27 -8.58
C PRO A 221 35.66 14.03 -8.87
N GLN A 222 36.84 14.06 -8.27
CA GLN A 222 37.91 13.10 -8.41
C GLN A 222 37.60 11.72 -7.78
N GLN A 223 38.27 10.76 -8.40
CA GLN A 223 38.61 9.39 -8.01
C GLN A 223 39.13 9.28 -6.57
N LEU A 224 38.59 8.32 -5.80
CA LEU A 224 39.23 7.76 -4.61
C LEU A 224 39.15 6.23 -4.65
N ASP A 225 40.20 5.63 -4.12
CA ASP A 225 40.75 4.33 -4.47
C ASP A 225 39.94 3.09 -4.10
N VAL A 226 40.12 2.08 -4.95
CA VAL A 226 39.79 0.68 -4.73
C VAL A 226 40.82 0.10 -3.76
N GLN A 227 40.37 -0.36 -2.59
CA GLN A 227 41.06 -1.42 -1.86
C GLN A 227 40.14 -2.62 -1.75
N GLN A 228 40.49 -3.66 -2.52
CA GLN A 228 40.06 -5.02 -2.28
C GLN A 228 40.69 -5.50 -0.98
N ASP A 229 39.88 -6.06 -0.08
CA ASP A 229 40.39 -7.10 0.81
C ASP A 229 39.35 -8.22 0.90
N GLY A 230 39.85 -9.44 0.72
CA GLY A 230 39.05 -10.66 0.61
C GLY A 230 38.73 -11.24 1.98
N GLY A 231 37.53 -11.80 2.10
CA GLY A 231 37.12 -12.61 3.24
C GLY A 231 35.73 -13.20 3.01
N LEU A 232 35.66 -14.34 2.33
CA LEU A 232 34.45 -15.17 2.24
C LEU A 232 34.20 -15.81 3.61
N GLY A 233 33.49 -15.10 4.48
CA GLY A 233 32.86 -15.66 5.68
C GLY A 233 31.47 -16.21 5.36
N ASP A 234 31.05 -17.24 6.10
CA ASP A 234 29.78 -17.98 5.95
C ASP A 234 28.51 -17.10 5.90
N ASP A 235 28.58 -15.83 6.30
CA ASP A 235 27.51 -14.83 6.19
C ASP A 235 27.16 -14.45 4.74
N GLY A 236 28.13 -14.59 3.83
CA GLY A 236 27.92 -14.34 2.39
C GLY A 236 27.01 -15.39 1.75
N PHE A 237 27.01 -16.62 2.25
CA PHE A 237 26.21 -17.71 1.70
C PHE A 237 24.73 -17.56 2.06
N GLN A 238 24.42 -17.11 3.29
CA GLN A 238 23.05 -16.77 3.69
C GLN A 238 22.53 -15.50 2.99
N SER A 239 23.37 -14.49 2.81
CA SER A 239 23.01 -13.27 2.07
C SER A 239 22.69 -13.58 0.60
N LEU A 240 23.54 -14.37 -0.08
CA LEU A 240 23.31 -14.81 -1.46
C LEU A 240 22.08 -15.71 -1.60
N LEU A 241 21.80 -16.56 -0.62
CA LEU A 241 20.58 -17.38 -0.59
C LEU A 241 19.31 -16.51 -0.41
N LEU A 242 19.38 -15.45 0.39
CA LEU A 242 18.26 -14.52 0.59
C LEU A 242 18.05 -13.62 -0.64
N GLU A 243 19.13 -13.13 -1.26
CA GLU A 243 19.06 -12.44 -2.55
C GLU A 243 18.49 -13.36 -3.64
N ALA A 244 18.94 -14.61 -3.70
CA ALA A 244 18.40 -15.61 -4.62
C ALA A 244 16.92 -15.92 -4.35
N PHE A 245 16.49 -15.96 -3.08
CA PHE A 245 15.09 -16.18 -2.73
C PHE A 245 14.20 -14.97 -3.05
N CYS A 246 14.68 -13.76 -2.78
CA CYS A 246 14.03 -12.52 -3.17
C CYS A 246 13.94 -12.40 -4.71
N LEU A 247 15.03 -12.65 -5.42
CA LEU A 247 15.06 -12.71 -6.88
C LEU A 247 14.15 -13.83 -7.41
N LEU A 248 14.05 -14.97 -6.74
CA LEU A 248 13.14 -16.04 -7.12
C LEU A 248 11.67 -15.61 -6.97
N ILE A 249 11.31 -14.91 -5.89
CA ILE A 249 9.97 -14.34 -5.71
C ILE A 249 9.69 -13.28 -6.79
N PHE A 250 10.64 -12.39 -7.07
CA PHE A 250 10.55 -11.40 -8.15
C PHE A 250 10.43 -12.06 -9.52
N LEU A 251 11.17 -13.13 -9.79
CA LEU A 251 11.14 -13.89 -11.04
C LEU A 251 9.84 -14.68 -11.18
N ILE A 252 9.30 -15.21 -10.09
CA ILE A 252 7.98 -15.86 -10.10
C ILE A 252 6.90 -14.81 -10.40
N ALA A 253 6.94 -13.64 -9.76
CA ALA A 253 6.00 -12.55 -10.05
C ALA A 253 6.14 -12.03 -11.50
N ALA A 254 7.38 -11.83 -11.97
CA ALA A 254 7.66 -11.38 -13.33
C ALA A 254 7.28 -12.42 -14.39
N LYS A 255 7.49 -13.72 -14.14
CA LYS A 255 7.04 -14.79 -15.04
C LYS A 255 5.53 -14.86 -15.15
N GLN A 256 4.79 -14.67 -14.06
CA GLN A 256 3.33 -14.62 -14.09
C GLN A 256 2.83 -13.41 -14.90
N VAL A 257 3.47 -12.25 -14.77
CA VAL A 257 3.17 -11.07 -15.59
C VAL A 257 3.49 -11.31 -17.07
N TYR A 258 4.63 -11.94 -17.38
CA TYR A 258 5.05 -12.22 -18.76
C TYR A 258 4.13 -13.23 -19.47
N VAL A 259 3.69 -14.28 -18.76
CA VAL A 259 2.71 -15.24 -19.28
C VAL A 259 1.36 -14.57 -19.56
N ILE A 260 0.91 -13.67 -18.70
CA ILE A 260 -0.32 -12.89 -18.91
C ILE A 260 -0.18 -11.96 -20.12
N ILE A 261 0.96 -11.27 -20.30
CA ILE A 261 1.20 -10.42 -21.47
C ILE A 261 1.21 -11.24 -22.77
N ILE A 262 1.81 -12.43 -22.76
CA ILE A 262 1.81 -13.33 -23.94
C ILE A 262 0.40 -13.81 -24.28
N ILE A 263 -0.41 -14.16 -23.27
CA ILE A 263 -1.80 -14.59 -23.49
C ILE A 263 -2.64 -13.44 -24.08
N ILE A 264 -2.43 -12.21 -23.62
CA ILE A 264 -3.11 -11.01 -24.16
C ILE A 264 -2.64 -10.68 -25.58
N ALA A 265 -1.37 -10.92 -25.93
CA ALA A 265 -0.83 -10.67 -27.27
C ALA A 265 -1.18 -11.77 -28.29
N ALA A 266 -1.76 -12.89 -27.86
CA ALA A 266 -2.13 -14.04 -28.69
C ALA A 266 -3.64 -14.14 -29.00
N ILE A 267 -4.45 -13.16 -28.54
CA ILE A 267 -5.88 -13.00 -28.83
C ILE A 267 -6.04 -11.81 -29.77
#